data_AF-A0A835FJJ1-F1
#
_entry.id   AF-A0A835FJJ1-F1
#
_cell.length_a   1.000
_cell.length_b   1.000
_cell.length_c   1.000
_cell.angle_alpha   90.00
_cell.angle_beta   90.00
_cell.angle_gamma   90.00
#
_symmetry.space_group_name_H-M   'P 1'
#
loop_
_entity.id
_entity.type
_entity.pdbx_description
1 polymer ?
#
loop_
_entity_poly.entity_id
_entity_poly.type
_entity_poly.pdbx_seq_one_letter_code
_entity_poly.pdbx_strand_id
1 'polypeptide(L)' 'MAAPRVYITCALLLIGLVLLGQEGIVGAVACPQYCLEVDYVTCPSSGAKKLPARCNCCMTPKNCTLHLSDGTQMAC' A
#
# COMPACT_ATOMS: atom_id res chain seq x y z
N MET A 1 -21.34 38.31 -30.03
CA MET A 1 -21.35 37.82 -28.63
C MET A 1 -21.35 36.28 -28.65
N ALA A 2 -20.26 35.65 -29.09
CA ALA A 2 -20.19 34.18 -29.28
C ALA A 2 -18.95 33.54 -28.62
N ALA A 3 -17.91 34.35 -28.38
CA ALA A 3 -16.67 33.95 -27.70
C ALA A 3 -16.85 33.36 -26.28
N PRO A 4 -17.75 33.86 -25.39
CA PRO A 4 -17.79 33.35 -24.02
C PRO A 4 -18.35 31.92 -23.95
N ARG A 5 -19.25 31.54 -24.85
CA ARG A 5 -19.86 30.20 -24.84
C ARG A 5 -18.90 29.12 -25.32
N VAL A 6 -18.10 29.42 -26.34
CA VAL A 6 -17.07 28.50 -26.86
C VAL A 6 -15.95 28.30 -25.82
N TYR A 7 -15.56 29.37 -25.13
CA TYR A 7 -14.56 29.30 -24.05
C TYR A 7 -15.04 28.42 -22.89
N ILE A 8 -16.29 28.61 -22.44
CA ILE A 8 -16.88 27.81 -21.37
C ILE A 8 -16.97 26.33 -21.77
N THR A 9 -17.42 26.02 -22.99
CA THR A 9 -17.50 24.62 -23.46
C THR A 9 -16.12 23.95 -23.55
N CYS A 10 -15.10 24.70 -23.99
CA CYS A 10 -13.74 24.18 -24.08
C CYS A 10 -13.14 23.95 -22.68
N ALA A 11 -13.38 24.86 -21.73
CA ALA A 11 -12.95 24.71 -20.35
C ALA A 11 -13.59 23.49 -19.68
N LEU A 12 -14.90 23.25 -19.84
CA LEU A 12 -15.56 22.05 -19.29
C LEU A 12 -15.01 20.76 -19.89
N LEU A 13 -14.73 20.72 -21.19
CA LEU A 13 -14.15 19.57 -21.88
C LEU A 13 -12.77 19.21 -21.33
N LEU A 14 -11.92 20.21 -21.14
CA LEU A 14 -10.57 20.02 -20.58
C LEU A 14 -10.62 19.51 -19.14
N ILE A 15 -11.51 20.06 -18.31
CA ILE A 15 -11.70 19.61 -16.92
C ILE A 15 -12.18 18.15 -16.88
N GLY A 16 -13.13 17.77 -17.74
CA GLY A 16 -13.63 16.40 -17.84
C GLY A 16 -12.52 15.40 -18.20
N LEU A 17 -11.66 15.74 -19.16
CA LEU A 17 -10.53 14.89 -19.58
C LEU A 17 -9.49 14.69 -18.48
N VAL A 18 -9.20 15.72 -17.69
CA VAL A 18 -8.25 15.63 -16.56
C VAL A 18 -8.80 14.73 -15.46
N LEU A 19 -10.10 14.81 -15.16
CA LEU A 19 -10.75 14.00 -14.13
C LEU A 19 -10.87 12.52 -14.55
N LEU A 20 -11.15 12.24 -15.83
CA LEU A 20 -11.23 10.87 -16.36
C LEU A 20 -9.89 10.13 -16.37
N GLY A 21 -8.76 10.85 -16.27
CA GLY A 21 -7.42 10.25 -16.25
C GLY A 21 -6.94 9.82 -14.87
N GLN A 22 -7.69 10.10 -13.79
CA GLN A 22 -7.25 9.86 -12.42
C GLN A 22 -7.86 8.60 -11.79
N GLU A 23 -8.02 7.54 -12.57
CA GLU A 23 -8.31 6.21 -12.01
C GLU A 23 -6.98 5.50 -11.72
N GLY A 24 -6.21 6.08 -10.79
CA GLY A 24 -5.11 5.36 -10.17
C GLY A 24 -5.71 4.30 -9.26
N ILE A 25 -5.90 3.08 -9.77
CA ILE A 25 -6.23 1.93 -8.95
C ILE A 25 -5.05 1.72 -8.00
N VAL A 26 -5.10 2.35 -6.83
CA VAL A 26 -4.36 1.89 -5.66
C VAL A 26 -4.97 0.55 -5.33
N GLY A 27 -4.43 -0.50 -5.96
CA GLY A 27 -4.83 -1.86 -5.70
C GLY A 27 -4.59 -2.12 -4.23
N ALA A 28 -5.67 -2.24 -3.46
CA ALA A 28 -5.57 -2.74 -2.10
C ALA A 28 -5.02 -4.16 -2.17
N VAL A 29 -3.82 -4.38 -1.61
CA VAL A 29 -3.24 -5.71 -1.53
C VAL A 29 -4.10 -6.51 -0.56
N ALA A 30 -4.86 -7.47 -1.09
CA ALA A 30 -5.61 -8.41 -0.27
C ALA A 30 -4.61 -9.39 0.37
N CYS A 31 -4.42 -9.28 1.68
CA CYS A 31 -3.58 -10.20 2.43
C CYS A 31 -4.41 -11.38 2.96
N PRO A 32 -3.87 -12.60 2.91
CA PRO A 32 -4.53 -13.75 3.52
C PRO A 32 -4.61 -13.56 5.04
N GLN A 33 -5.72 -13.99 5.64
CA GLN A 33 -6.02 -13.77 7.07
C GLN A 33 -5.59 -14.95 7.96
N TYR A 34 -4.51 -15.64 7.62
CA TYR A 34 -3.90 -16.63 8.52
C TYR A 34 -2.76 -15.98 9.32
N CYS A 35 -2.54 -16.48 10.53
CA CYS A 35 -1.47 -16.04 11.40
C CYS A 35 -0.50 -17.20 11.62
N LEU A 36 0.77 -16.94 11.38
CA LEU A 36 1.89 -17.77 11.80
C LEU A 36 2.14 -17.52 13.29
N GLU A 37 2.67 -18.52 13.99
CA GLU A 37 3.14 -18.36 15.37
C GLU A 37 4.44 -17.57 15.38
N VAL A 38 4.31 -16.25 15.53
CA VAL A 38 5.39 -15.27 15.46
C VAL A 38 5.58 -14.64 16.83
N ASP A 39 6.79 -14.68 17.35
CA ASP A 39 7.15 -14.05 18.62
C ASP A 39 7.43 -12.56 18.44
N TYR A 40 8.23 -12.21 17.42
CA TYR A 40 8.59 -10.83 17.13
C TYR A 40 9.02 -10.66 15.69
N VAL A 41 9.05 -9.41 15.22
CA VAL A 41 9.58 -9.05 13.91
C VAL A 41 10.76 -8.10 14.05
N THR A 42 11.70 -8.18 13.11
CA THR A 42 12.84 -7.27 13.01
C THR A 42 12.85 -6.65 11.63
N CYS A 43 12.92 -5.33 11.57
CA CYS A 43 12.98 -4.59 10.31
C CYS A 43 14.27 -3.76 10.27
N PRO A 44 14.99 -3.71 9.14
CA PRO A 44 16.22 -2.94 8.98
C PRO A 44 15.99 -1.45 9.24
N SER A 45 14.80 -0.93 8.91
CA SER A 45 14.41 0.46 9.22
C SER A 45 14.39 0.78 10.72
N SER A 46 14.19 -0.21 11.58
CA SER A 46 14.19 -0.08 13.05
C SER A 46 15.44 -0.68 13.70
N GLY A 47 16.43 -1.10 12.89
CA GLY A 47 17.64 -1.78 13.34
C GLY A 47 17.35 -3.12 14.02
N ALA A 48 18.02 -3.39 15.14
CA ALA A 48 17.87 -4.63 15.91
C ALA A 48 16.67 -4.62 16.89
N LYS A 49 15.78 -3.62 16.79
CA LYS A 49 14.63 -3.52 17.69
C LYS A 49 13.63 -4.64 17.40
N LYS A 50 13.24 -5.36 18.45
CA LYS A 50 12.12 -6.31 18.39
C LYS A 50 10.81 -5.53 18.37
N LEU A 51 10.09 -5.66 17.26
CA LEU A 51 8.78 -5.05 17.05
C LEU A 51 7.69 -6.09 17.34
N PRO A 52 6.45 -5.64 17.67
CA PRO A 52 5.35 -6.55 17.93
C PRO A 52 5.11 -7.50 16.76
N ALA A 53 4.77 -8.75 17.10
CA ALA A 53 4.47 -9.79 16.13
C ALA A 53 3.37 -9.36 15.14
N ARG A 54 3.52 -9.82 13.91
CA ARG A 54 2.53 -9.68 12.83
C ARG A 54 2.14 -11.06 12.33
N CYS A 55 0.91 -11.21 11.86
CA CYS A 55 0.37 -12.52 11.49
C CYS A 55 1.13 -13.21 10.34
N ASN A 56 1.52 -12.49 9.30
CA ASN A 56 2.23 -13.08 8.17
C ASN A 56 3.04 -12.03 7.39
N CYS A 57 3.84 -12.48 6.43
CA CYS A 57 4.63 -11.61 5.56
C CYS A 57 3.80 -10.55 4.83
N CYS A 58 2.58 -10.84 4.41
CA CYS A 58 1.77 -9.89 3.65
C CYS A 58 1.34 -8.69 4.51
N MET A 59 1.01 -8.95 5.78
CA MET A 59 0.67 -7.90 6.75
C MET A 59 1.89 -7.21 7.37
N THR A 60 3.09 -7.71 7.08
CA THR A 60 4.34 -7.16 7.58
C THR A 60 4.92 -6.20 6.55
N PRO A 61 5.48 -5.04 6.97
CA PRO A 61 6.18 -4.17 6.04
C PRO A 61 7.30 -4.92 5.30
N LYS A 62 7.54 -4.52 4.05
CA LYS A 62 8.57 -5.12 3.18
C LYS A 62 9.95 -5.05 3.82
N ASN A 63 10.79 -6.03 3.51
CA ASN A 63 12.17 -6.16 4.00
C ASN A 63 12.25 -6.38 5.52
N CYS A 64 11.28 -7.04 6.12
CA CYS A 64 11.28 -7.37 7.55
C CYS A 64 11.31 -8.90 7.75
N THR A 65 11.99 -9.33 8.80
CA THR A 65 12.08 -10.75 9.17
C THR A 65 11.11 -11.06 10.30
N LEU A 66 10.27 -12.09 10.12
CA LEU A 66 9.49 -12.69 11.21
C LEU A 66 10.33 -13.76 11.90
N HIS A 67 10.33 -13.72 13.23
CA HIS A 67 10.92 -14.74 14.09
C HIS A 67 9.77 -15.57 14.66
N LEU A 68 9.66 -16.82 14.22
CA LEU A 68 8.59 -17.73 14.62
C LEU A 68 8.92 -18.41 15.94
N SER A 69 7.88 -18.87 16.65
CA SER A 69 8.01 -19.55 17.96
C SER A 69 8.73 -20.89 17.90
N ASP A 70 8.76 -21.52 16.73
CA ASP A 70 9.56 -22.71 16.44
C ASP A 70 11.08 -22.39 16.34
N GLY A 71 11.48 -21.11 16.38
CA GLY A 71 12.86 -20.67 16.19
C GLY A 71 13.27 -20.44 14.74
N THR A 72 12.38 -20.80 13.80
CA THR A 72 12.54 -20.51 12.37
C THR A 72 12.43 -19.00 12.10
N GLN A 73 13.20 -18.50 11.13
CA GLN A 73 13.16 -17.11 10.68
C GLN A 73 12.70 -17.03 9.23
N MET A 74 11.78 -16.11 8.94
CA MET A 74 11.23 -15.91 7.59
C MET A 74 11.44 -14.47 7.15
N ALA A 75 12.18 -14.26 6.06
CA ALA A 75 12.33 -12.95 5.46
C ALA A 75 11.11 -12.61 4.59
N CYS A 76 10.59 -11.42 4.81
CA CYS A 76 9.61 -10.70 4.00
C CYS A 76 10.22 -9.34 3.64
#